data_AF-X1T2Z6-F1
#
_entry.id   AF-X1T2Z6-F1
#
_cell.length_a   1.000
_cell.length_b   1.000
_cell.length_c   1.000
_cell.angle_alpha   90.00
_cell.angle_beta   90.00
_cell.angle_gamma   90.00
#
_symmetry.space_group_name_H-M   'P 1'
#
loop_
_entity.id
_entity.type
_entity.pdbx_description
1 polymer ?
#
loop_
_entity_poly.entity_id
_entity_poly.type
_entity_poly.pdbx_seq_one_letter_code
_entity_poly.pdbx_strand_id
1 'polypeptide(L)'
;SNNIEYIYGDALNYSFGGKFDVVVLSNVLEHIRDRIEFLKKLKGLGNKFLIRVPMIDKSWLAMYKKELGVEYRLDKTHYIEYTFDDFMEEIRKANLRILSHSIQFGEIWAVVKG
;
A
#
# COMPACT_ATOMS: atom_id res chain seq x y z
N SER A 1 -25.03 18.48 1.57
CA SER A 1 -23.65 18.28 1.09
C SER A 1 -23.55 16.86 0.56
N ASN A 2 -23.44 16.66 -0.76
CA ASN A 2 -23.46 15.35 -1.43
C ASN A 2 -22.15 15.06 -2.18
N ASN A 3 -21.00 15.43 -1.62
CA ASN A 3 -19.68 15.28 -2.25
C ASN A 3 -18.85 14.11 -1.68
N ILE A 4 -19.39 13.38 -0.70
CA ILE A 4 -18.73 12.24 -0.06
C ILE A 4 -19.79 11.17 0.19
N GLU A 5 -19.49 9.95 -0.23
CA GLU A 5 -20.23 8.74 0.11
C GLU A 5 -19.40 7.89 1.07
N TYR A 6 -20.01 7.45 2.17
CA TYR A 6 -19.38 6.56 3.13
C TYR A 6 -19.96 5.16 2.99
N ILE A 7 -19.07 4.19 2.89
CA ILE A 7 -19.42 2.78 2.74
C ILE A 7 -18.83 2.03 3.92
N TYR A 8 -19.67 1.28 4.64
CA TYR A 8 -19.21 0.34 5.66
C TYR A 8 -19.05 -1.05 5.04
N GLY A 9 -17.81 -1.53 4.95
CA GLY A 9 -17.51 -2.84 4.41
C GLY A 9 -16.02 -3.17 4.44
N ASP A 10 -15.70 -4.45 4.24
CA ASP A 10 -14.34 -4.94 4.08
C ASP A 10 -13.89 -4.77 2.62
N ALA A 11 -12.87 -3.95 2.36
CA ALA A 11 -12.37 -3.69 1.01
C ALA A 11 -11.90 -4.96 0.26
N LEU A 12 -11.49 -6.01 0.99
CA LEU A 12 -11.10 -7.29 0.40
C LEU A 12 -12.29 -8.00 -0.26
N ASN A 13 -13.49 -7.79 0.27
CA ASN A 13 -14.71 -8.51 -0.12
C ASN A 13 -15.78 -7.60 -0.75
N TYR A 14 -15.69 -6.28 -0.54
CA TYR A 14 -16.66 -5.33 -1.04
C TYR A 14 -16.61 -5.19 -2.56
N SER A 15 -17.79 -5.03 -3.16
CA SER A 15 -17.98 -4.73 -4.57
C SER A 15 -18.26 -3.25 -4.71
N PHE A 16 -17.25 -2.47 -5.11
CA PHE A 16 -17.33 -1.01 -5.11
C PHE A 16 -18.31 -0.43 -6.15
N GLY A 17 -18.69 -1.20 -7.17
CA GLY A 17 -19.55 -0.73 -8.27
C GLY A 17 -18.86 0.33 -9.13
N GLY A 18 -18.98 0.24 -10.45
CA GLY A 18 -18.46 1.26 -11.35
C GLY A 18 -16.92 1.35 -11.44
N LYS A 19 -16.43 2.52 -11.86
CA LYS A 19 -15.01 2.84 -12.08
C LYS A 19 -14.68 4.17 -11.42
N PHE A 20 -13.45 4.28 -10.91
CA PHE A 20 -12.91 5.48 -10.29
C PHE A 20 -11.74 6.01 -11.13
N ASP A 21 -11.66 7.34 -11.25
CA ASP A 21 -10.54 8.00 -11.92
C ASP A 21 -9.23 7.80 -11.15
N VAL A 22 -9.31 7.80 -9.81
CA VAL A 22 -8.17 7.66 -8.90
C VAL A 22 -8.57 6.80 -7.70
N VAL A 23 -7.74 5.81 -7.37
CA VAL A 23 -7.84 5.03 -6.12
C VAL A 23 -6.70 5.46 -5.19
N VAL A 24 -7.02 5.77 -3.93
CA VAL A 24 -6.04 6.20 -2.93
C VAL A 24 -5.84 5.09 -1.89
N LEU A 25 -4.60 4.67 -1.69
CA LEU A 25 -4.21 3.67 -0.70
C LEU A 25 -3.13 4.28 0.20
N SER A 26 -3.55 4.86 1.32
CA SER A 26 -2.66 5.55 2.26
C SER A 26 -2.62 4.79 3.57
N ASN A 27 -1.48 4.15 3.87
CA ASN A 27 -1.28 3.30 5.04
C ASN A 27 -2.30 2.16 5.14
N VAL A 28 -2.46 1.45 4.02
CA VAL A 28 -3.41 0.33 3.93
C VAL A 28 -2.68 -0.94 3.54
N LEU A 29 -1.78 -0.88 2.56
CA LEU A 29 -1.20 -2.08 1.96
C LEU A 29 -0.44 -2.92 2.98
N GLU A 30 0.33 -2.31 3.87
CA GLU A 30 1.11 -2.98 4.92
C GLU A 30 0.24 -3.84 5.86
N HIS A 31 -1.05 -3.54 5.96
CA HIS A 31 -2.05 -4.27 6.75
C HIS A 31 -2.79 -5.35 5.98
N ILE A 32 -2.58 -5.48 4.67
CA ILE A 32 -3.21 -6.52 3.85
C ILE A 32 -2.27 -7.73 3.78
N ARG A 33 -2.81 -8.96 3.90
CA ARG A 33 -2.02 -10.19 3.77
C ARG A 33 -1.69 -10.49 2.31
N ASP A 34 -2.72 -10.60 1.47
CA ASP A 34 -2.61 -10.94 0.04
C ASP A 34 -2.55 -9.68 -0.84
N ARG A 35 -1.56 -8.82 -0.57
CA ARG A 35 -1.43 -7.46 -1.16
C ARG A 35 -1.42 -7.47 -2.69
N ILE A 36 -0.73 -8.41 -3.29
CA ILE A 36 -0.61 -8.51 -4.76
C ILE A 36 -1.98 -8.80 -5.37
N GLU A 37 -2.74 -9.75 -4.82
CA GLU A 37 -4.08 -10.07 -5.31
C GLU A 37 -5.07 -8.94 -5.04
N PHE A 38 -4.93 -8.27 -3.89
CA PHE A 38 -5.71 -7.07 -3.59
C PHE A 38 -5.47 -5.96 -4.62
N LEU A 39 -4.21 -5.66 -4.96
CA LEU A 39 -3.85 -4.68 -5.99
C LEU A 39 -4.39 -5.06 -7.38
N LYS A 40 -4.31 -6.35 -7.76
CA LYS A 40 -4.91 -6.86 -9.01
C LYS A 40 -6.43 -6.67 -9.03
N LYS A 41 -7.12 -6.94 -7.93
CA LYS A 41 -8.56 -6.70 -7.79
C LYS A 41 -8.89 -5.21 -7.97
N LEU A 42 -8.14 -4.33 -7.33
CA LEU A 42 -8.36 -2.88 -7.40
C LEU A 42 -8.05 -2.29 -8.78
N LYS A 43 -7.15 -2.89 -9.58
CA LYS A 43 -6.95 -2.55 -11.00
C LYS A 43 -8.26 -2.60 -11.79
N GLY A 44 -9.18 -3.47 -11.40
CA GLY A 44 -10.53 -3.55 -11.94
C GLY A 44 -11.41 -2.33 -11.63
N LEU A 45 -11.07 -1.52 -10.63
CA LEU A 45 -11.84 -0.35 -10.21
C LEU A 45 -11.32 0.95 -10.81
N GLY A 46 -10.02 1.05 -11.09
CA GLY A 46 -9.41 2.25 -11.66
C GLY A 46 -8.01 1.98 -12.17
N ASN A 47 -7.55 2.82 -13.11
CA ASN A 47 -6.24 2.65 -13.72
C ASN A 47 -5.15 3.50 -13.08
N LYS A 48 -5.48 4.48 -12.21
CA LYS A 48 -4.52 5.35 -11.53
C LYS A 48 -4.65 5.20 -10.01
N PHE A 49 -3.52 5.03 -9.36
CA PHE A 49 -3.40 4.84 -7.92
C PHE A 49 -2.49 5.89 -7.32
N LEU A 50 -2.86 6.41 -6.15
CA LEU A 50 -1.98 7.17 -5.27
C LEU A 50 -1.72 6.30 -4.05
N ILE A 51 -0.49 5.83 -3.92
CA ILE A 51 -0.11 4.88 -2.87
C ILE A 51 0.88 5.54 -1.92
N ARG A 52 0.60 5.45 -0.62
CA ARG A 52 1.52 5.83 0.45
C ARG A 52 1.68 4.69 1.44
N VAL A 53 2.92 4.28 1.70
CA VAL A 53 3.24 3.23 2.68
C VAL A 53 4.48 3.60 3.51
N PRO A 54 4.55 3.19 4.79
CA PRO A 54 5.70 3.45 5.64
C PRO A 54 6.85 2.51 5.27
N MET A 55 8.08 3.01 5.38
CA MET A 55 9.29 2.22 5.21
C MET A 55 9.84 1.75 6.56
N ILE A 56 10.51 0.60 6.55
CA ILE A 56 11.16 0.04 7.74
C ILE A 56 12.21 0.98 8.34
N ASP A 57 12.90 1.75 7.50
CA ASP A 57 13.95 2.68 7.90
C ASP A 57 13.41 4.03 8.44
N LYS A 58 12.08 4.20 8.50
CA LYS A 58 11.44 5.30 9.24
C LYS A 58 11.81 5.29 10.73
N SER A 59 12.17 4.13 11.27
CA SER A 59 12.62 3.96 12.65
C SER A 59 13.92 3.16 12.70
N TRP A 60 15.00 3.80 13.15
CA TRP A 60 16.27 3.12 13.39
C TRP A 60 16.12 1.94 14.37
N LEU A 61 15.17 2.03 15.31
CA LEU A 61 14.92 0.97 16.28
C LEU A 61 14.29 -0.27 15.63
N ALA A 62 13.45 -0.10 14.60
CA ALA A 62 12.90 -1.22 13.85
C ALA A 62 14.00 -1.94 13.08
N MET A 63 14.88 -1.19 12.41
CA MET A 63 16.05 -1.76 11.74
C MET A 63 16.96 -2.54 12.71
N TYR A 64 17.28 -1.94 13.86
CA TYR A 64 18.12 -2.60 14.86
C TYR A 64 17.50 -3.88 15.43
N LYS A 65 16.21 -3.87 15.73
CA LYS A 65 15.48 -5.07 16.20
C LYS A 65 15.47 -6.18 15.15
N LYS A 66 15.36 -5.83 13.86
CA LYS A 66 15.43 -6.78 12.76
C LYS A 66 16.81 -7.45 12.69
N GLU A 67 17.89 -6.69 12.87
CA GLU A 67 19.26 -7.23 12.92
C GLU A 67 19.47 -8.19 14.10
N LEU A 68 18.84 -7.91 15.24
CA LEU A 68 18.86 -8.78 16.42
C LEU A 68 17.95 -10.02 16.28
N GLY A 69 17.18 -10.14 15.21
CA GLY A 69 16.25 -11.26 15.00
C GLY A 69 15.05 -11.27 15.96
N VAL A 70 14.69 -10.11 16.54
CA VAL A 70 13.54 -9.97 17.44
C VAL A 70 12.36 -9.27 16.75
N GLU A 71 11.20 -9.24 17.40
CA GLU A 71 10.02 -8.55 16.89
C GLU A 71 10.32 -7.08 16.56
N TYR A 72 10.23 -6.72 15.28
CA TYR A 72 10.69 -5.42 14.76
C TYR A 72 9.60 -4.61 14.07
N ARG A 73 8.37 -5.15 13.94
CA ARG A 73 7.29 -4.42 13.26
C ARG A 73 6.93 -3.13 13.99
N LEU A 74 6.64 -2.11 13.20
CA LEU A 74 6.19 -0.80 13.67
C LEU A 74 4.76 -0.86 14.22
N ASP A 75 3.94 -1.76 13.68
CA ASP A 75 2.59 -2.06 14.14
C ASP A 75 2.37 -3.59 14.13
N LYS A 76 1.63 -4.11 15.11
CA LYS A 76 1.36 -5.55 15.25
C LYS A 76 0.50 -6.12 14.11
N THR A 77 -0.22 -5.26 13.40
CA THR A 77 -1.09 -5.62 12.29
C THR A 77 -0.37 -5.59 10.94
N HIS A 78 0.89 -5.14 10.89
CA HIS A 78 1.68 -5.17 9.67
C HIS A 78 2.04 -6.60 9.27
N TYR A 79 1.78 -6.91 8.00
CA TYR A 79 2.27 -8.13 7.36
C TYR A 79 3.64 -7.94 6.71
N ILE A 80 4.06 -6.68 6.51
CA ILE A 80 5.33 -6.30 5.91
C ILE A 80 5.80 -4.96 6.47
N GLU A 81 7.11 -4.78 6.59
CA GLU A 81 7.74 -3.47 6.78
C GLU A 81 8.49 -3.15 5.49
N TYR A 82 7.99 -2.20 4.70
CA TYR A 82 8.47 -2.01 3.33
C TYR A 82 9.91 -1.51 3.28
N THR A 83 10.70 -2.12 2.40
CA THR A 83 11.73 -1.40 1.65
C THR A 83 11.15 -0.88 0.34
N PHE A 84 11.87 0.00 -0.34
CA PHE A 84 11.45 0.44 -1.69
C PHE A 84 11.45 -0.72 -2.69
N ASP A 85 12.38 -1.66 -2.56
CA ASP A 85 12.45 -2.85 -3.43
C ASP A 85 11.25 -3.77 -3.25
N ASP A 86 10.83 -4.01 -2.00
CA ASP A 86 9.61 -4.78 -1.69
C ASP A 86 8.39 -4.14 -2.38
N PHE A 87 8.26 -2.82 -2.25
CA PHE A 87 7.18 -2.06 -2.87
C PHE A 87 7.21 -2.18 -4.39
N MET A 88 8.37 -1.94 -5.02
CA MET A 88 8.53 -2.08 -6.47
C MET A 88 8.17 -3.49 -6.96
N GLU A 89 8.58 -4.52 -6.22
CA GLU A 89 8.32 -5.90 -6.59
C GLU A 89 6.83 -6.24 -6.51
N GLU A 90 6.14 -5.82 -5.44
CA GLU A 90 4.69 -6.03 -5.30
C GLU A 90 3.90 -5.31 -6.40
N ILE A 91 4.25 -4.05 -6.72
CA ILE A 91 3.63 -3.30 -7.82
C ILE A 91 3.83 -4.02 -9.16
N ARG A 92 5.05 -4.50 -9.43
CA ARG A 92 5.36 -5.27 -10.65
C ARG A 92 4.57 -6.57 -10.71
N LYS A 93 4.52 -7.34 -9.61
CA LYS A 93 3.77 -8.61 -9.51
C LYS A 93 2.25 -8.41 -9.66
N ALA A 94 1.75 -7.22 -9.34
CA ALA A 94 0.36 -6.83 -9.58
C ALA A 94 0.06 -6.38 -11.02
N ASN A 95 1.03 -6.46 -11.95
CA ASN A 95 0.93 -5.92 -13.32
C ASN A 95 0.56 -4.43 -13.33
N LEU A 96 1.17 -3.68 -12.42
CA LEU A 96 1.12 -2.23 -12.33
C LEU A 96 2.52 -1.65 -12.57
N ARG A 97 2.61 -0.35 -12.83
CA ARG A 97 3.87 0.39 -12.98
C ARG A 97 3.89 1.65 -12.14
N ILE A 98 5.04 1.94 -11.54
CA ILE A 98 5.29 3.22 -10.86
C ILE A 98 5.58 4.26 -11.94
N LEU A 99 4.79 5.34 -11.98
CA LEU A 99 5.00 6.48 -12.89
C LEU A 99 5.93 7.52 -12.28
N SER A 100 5.76 7.79 -11.00
CA SER A 100 6.61 8.68 -10.21
C SER A 100 6.54 8.26 -8.76
N HIS A 101 7.60 8.58 -8.01
CA HIS A 101 7.61 8.41 -6.57
C HIS A 101 8.50 9.46 -5.89
N SER A 102 8.32 9.61 -4.59
CA SER A 102 9.25 10.30 -3.71
C SER A 102 9.26 9.59 -2.36
N ILE A 103 10.39 9.65 -1.66
CA ILE A 103 10.48 9.19 -0.28
C ILE A 103 10.55 10.43 0.61
N GLN A 104 9.62 10.53 1.56
CA GLN A 104 9.54 11.67 2.48
C GLN A 104 9.27 11.14 3.88
N PHE A 105 10.11 11.53 4.84
CA PHE A 105 9.94 11.17 6.26
C PHE A 105 9.77 9.65 6.51
N GLY A 106 10.53 8.83 5.76
CA GLY A 106 10.46 7.37 5.86
C GLY A 106 9.18 6.78 5.28
N GLU A 107 8.52 7.47 4.35
CA GLU A 107 7.33 6.98 3.65
C GLU A 107 7.52 7.04 2.14
N ILE A 108 7.10 6.00 1.45
CA ILE A 108 7.02 5.96 -0.01
C ILE A 108 5.74 6.66 -0.42
N TRP A 109 5.83 7.61 -1.35
CA TRP A 109 4.70 8.24 -2.01
C TRP A 109 4.80 7.95 -3.50
N ALA A 110 3.82 7.27 -4.10
CA ALA A 110 3.91 6.82 -5.48
C ALA A 110 2.62 7.08 -6.27
N VAL A 111 2.78 7.49 -7.52
CA VAL A 111 1.73 7.45 -8.54
C VAL A 111 1.92 6.16 -9.33
N VAL A 112 0.93 5.27 -9.29
CA VAL A 112 0.98 3.96 -9.93
C VAL A 112 -0.11 3.85 -10.99
N LYS A 113 0.16 3.14 -12.08
CA LYS A 113 -0.78 2.93 -13.20
C LYS A 113 -0.85 1.48 -13.63
N GLY A 114 -2.05 1.02 -13.98
CA GLY A 114 -2.32 -0.31 -14.56
C GLY A 114 -2.31 -0.35 -16.07
#